data_AF-A0A352DR19-F1
#
_entry.id   AF-A0A352DR19-F1
#
_cell.length_a   1.000
_cell.length_b   1.000
_cell.length_c   1.000
_cell.angle_alpha   90.00
_cell.angle_beta   90.00
_cell.angle_gamma   90.00
#
_symmetry.space_group_name_H-M   'P 1'
#
loop_
_entity.id
_entity.type
_entity.pdbx_description
1 polymer ?
#
loop_
_entity_poly.entity_id
_entity_poly.type
_entity_poly.pdbx_seq_one_letter_code
_entity_poly.pdbx_strand_id
1 'polypeptide(L)'
;MFESEFARTEYIAKGNAVLHVWKKEAHYDDYREPVIASLEMLRRHSGSIFIVDARNSFEDAPEDAEWVSRFFLPELKKTECRIWGFILPDISEIEGETDLRAAEIEKSFTVIRAGSYEDIISQAQESLLKQHSPAAIQLLPLEASDREQFIRDNQDAFNYGALEEFGQRDDRFEEDGEIISYDTVSRAIDNGTAYRIMQDGKPVGGVVVRTEYDHGELELLFVSPAVHSKGIGYAAWQRIEDMHPEVTVWETVTPYFEKRNIHFYINRCGFQIVEFFNSHHIDPNDEDGEMSEMFRFEKILPATPESVQEQIKRITYYENIMEQAADGSPELLRMLSDYYSSAAWKRDFAADEAGSLPTDLKRGVLSEDGIYNLLEE
;
A
#
# COMPACT_ATOMS: atom_id res chain seq x y z
N MET A 1 -33.87 -22.38 5.46
CA MET A 1 -33.75 -23.59 6.30
C MET A 1 -33.99 -24.80 5.43
N PHE A 2 -33.19 -25.83 5.60
CA PHE A 2 -33.29 -27.16 5.00
C PHE A 2 -33.30 -28.18 6.14
N GLU A 3 -34.09 -29.24 6.00
CA GLU A 3 -34.30 -30.24 7.04
C GLU A 3 -34.50 -31.60 6.38
N SER A 4 -33.69 -32.58 6.78
CA SER A 4 -33.83 -33.99 6.39
C SER A 4 -33.78 -34.89 7.61
N GLU A 5 -33.91 -36.20 7.40
CA GLU A 5 -33.70 -37.18 8.46
C GLU A 5 -32.24 -37.18 8.98
N PHE A 6 -31.30 -36.74 8.14
CA PHE A 6 -29.85 -36.84 8.36
C PHE A 6 -29.22 -35.55 8.88
N ALA A 7 -29.74 -34.40 8.45
CA ALA A 7 -29.15 -33.12 8.80
C ALA A 7 -30.15 -31.98 8.79
N ARG A 8 -29.79 -30.90 9.48
CA ARG A 8 -30.47 -29.61 9.45
C ARG A 8 -29.49 -28.54 9.01
N THR A 9 -29.90 -27.69 8.08
CA THR A 9 -29.14 -26.50 7.68
C THR A 9 -30.00 -25.25 7.86
N GLU A 10 -29.48 -24.23 8.54
CA GLU A 10 -30.17 -22.96 8.69
C GLU A 10 -29.24 -21.75 8.68
N TYR A 11 -29.79 -20.60 8.28
CA TYR A 11 -29.10 -19.32 8.38
C TYR A 11 -29.51 -18.63 9.69
N ILE A 12 -28.52 -18.25 10.49
CA ILE A 12 -28.67 -17.55 11.75
C ILE A 12 -28.21 -16.10 11.57
N ALA A 13 -29.18 -15.19 11.45
CA ALA A 13 -28.93 -13.78 11.15
C ALA A 13 -28.02 -13.08 12.17
N LYS A 14 -28.17 -13.38 13.47
CA LYS A 14 -27.39 -12.74 14.54
C LYS A 14 -25.88 -12.93 14.39
N GLY A 15 -25.45 -14.10 13.92
CA GLY A 15 -24.03 -14.42 13.71
C GLY A 15 -23.58 -14.32 12.26
N ASN A 16 -24.47 -13.89 11.33
CA ASN A 16 -24.30 -14.06 9.89
C ASN A 16 -23.73 -15.45 9.55
N ALA A 17 -24.36 -16.52 10.01
CA ALA A 17 -23.79 -17.87 9.92
C ALA A 17 -24.77 -18.86 9.31
N VAL A 18 -24.26 -19.77 8.48
CA VAL A 18 -24.97 -20.95 8.02
C VAL A 18 -24.55 -22.12 8.91
N LEU A 19 -25.46 -22.56 9.78
CA LEU A 19 -25.25 -23.68 10.70
C LEU A 19 -25.79 -24.96 10.07
N HIS A 20 -24.91 -25.95 9.94
CA HIS A 20 -25.19 -27.28 9.45
C HIS A 20 -25.00 -28.29 10.58
N VAL A 21 -26.04 -29.05 10.91
CA VAL A 21 -26.05 -29.99 12.04
C VAL A 21 -26.34 -31.39 11.56
N TRP A 22 -25.39 -32.30 11.74
CA TRP A 22 -25.61 -33.73 11.51
C TRP A 22 -26.41 -34.34 12.65
N LYS A 23 -27.44 -35.13 12.29
CA LYS A 23 -28.28 -35.89 13.22
C LYS A 23 -27.88 -37.35 13.30
N LYS A 24 -27.43 -37.92 12.18
CA LYS A 24 -26.98 -39.31 12.03
C LYS A 24 -26.11 -39.44 10.78
N GLU A 25 -25.43 -40.59 10.67
CA GLU A 25 -24.59 -40.97 9.53
C GLU A 25 -25.35 -40.89 8.21
N ALA A 26 -24.72 -40.29 7.20
CA ALA A 26 -25.31 -40.00 5.90
C ALA A 26 -24.29 -40.26 4.79
N HIS A 27 -24.76 -40.79 3.66
CA HIS A 27 -23.93 -41.13 2.50
C HIS A 27 -24.64 -40.75 1.21
N TYR A 28 -23.88 -40.48 0.14
CA TYR A 28 -24.39 -40.12 -1.17
C TYR A 28 -25.37 -38.93 -1.11
N ASP A 29 -26.59 -39.07 -1.61
CA ASP A 29 -27.56 -37.98 -1.67
C ASP A 29 -28.00 -37.54 -0.26
N ASP A 30 -28.06 -38.46 0.71
CA ASP A 30 -28.37 -38.14 2.11
C ASP A 30 -27.30 -37.25 2.76
N TYR A 31 -26.07 -37.28 2.24
CA TYR A 31 -24.98 -36.38 2.62
C TYR A 31 -24.96 -35.10 1.76
N ARG A 32 -25.04 -35.26 0.44
CA ARG A 32 -24.84 -34.18 -0.55
C ARG A 32 -25.97 -33.18 -0.56
N GLU A 33 -27.22 -33.60 -0.44
CA GLU A 33 -28.36 -32.67 -0.46
C GLU A 33 -28.29 -31.65 0.70
N PRO A 34 -28.08 -32.07 1.97
CA PRO A 34 -27.85 -31.14 3.06
C PRO A 34 -26.67 -30.18 2.87
N VAL A 35 -25.55 -30.68 2.33
CA VAL A 35 -24.33 -29.90 2.10
C VAL A 35 -24.51 -28.90 0.96
N ILE A 36 -25.20 -29.28 -0.12
CA ILE A 36 -25.60 -28.37 -1.21
C ILE A 36 -26.54 -27.29 -0.67
N ALA A 37 -27.49 -27.63 0.20
CA ALA A 37 -28.36 -26.64 0.82
C ALA A 37 -27.59 -25.61 1.64
N SER A 38 -26.50 -26.01 2.34
CA SER A 38 -25.58 -25.09 3.02
C SER A 38 -24.90 -24.16 2.02
N LEU A 39 -24.37 -24.70 0.92
CA LEU A 39 -23.72 -23.92 -0.14
C LEU A 39 -24.67 -22.88 -0.76
N GLU A 40 -25.93 -23.24 -1.00
CA GLU A 40 -26.93 -22.29 -1.50
C GLU A 40 -27.22 -21.17 -0.50
N MET A 41 -27.29 -21.47 0.79
CA MET A 41 -27.47 -20.43 1.81
C MET A 41 -26.24 -19.52 1.90
N LEU A 42 -25.04 -20.07 1.82
CA LEU A 42 -23.79 -19.29 1.79
C LEU A 42 -23.72 -18.35 0.57
N ARG A 43 -24.25 -18.78 -0.58
CA ARG A 43 -24.39 -17.91 -1.78
C ARG A 43 -25.42 -16.80 -1.60
N ARG A 44 -26.52 -17.06 -0.88
CA ARG A 44 -27.60 -16.08 -0.64
C ARG A 44 -27.25 -15.06 0.45
N HIS A 45 -26.40 -15.45 1.40
CA HIS A 45 -26.02 -14.63 2.54
C HIS A 45 -24.52 -14.31 2.47
N SER A 46 -24.20 -13.19 1.82
CA SER A 46 -22.82 -12.72 1.61
C SER A 46 -22.02 -12.63 2.91
N GLY A 47 -20.75 -13.00 2.84
CA GLY A 47 -19.81 -12.99 3.97
C GLY A 47 -20.20 -13.88 5.16
N SER A 48 -21.15 -14.80 4.99
CA SER A 48 -21.57 -15.66 6.10
C SER A 48 -20.54 -16.72 6.46
N ILE A 49 -20.49 -17.05 7.75
CA ILE A 49 -19.62 -18.09 8.32
C ILE A 49 -20.26 -19.44 8.07
N PHE A 50 -19.50 -20.42 7.55
CA PHE A 50 -19.99 -21.79 7.46
C PHE A 50 -19.65 -22.55 8.75
N ILE A 51 -20.65 -23.06 9.46
CA ILE A 51 -20.47 -23.78 10.73
C ILE A 51 -21.05 -25.17 10.60
N VAL A 52 -20.24 -26.18 10.90
CA VAL A 52 -20.64 -27.60 10.90
C VAL A 52 -20.60 -28.11 12.34
N ASP A 53 -21.74 -28.56 12.84
CA ASP A 53 -21.82 -29.33 14.08
C ASP A 53 -21.51 -30.80 13.79
N ALA A 54 -20.27 -31.17 14.09
CA ALA A 54 -19.68 -32.47 13.84
C ALA A 54 -19.71 -33.35 15.11
N ARG A 55 -20.43 -32.97 16.16
CA ARG A 55 -20.51 -33.80 17.38
C ARG A 55 -21.16 -35.16 17.16
N ASN A 56 -21.97 -35.27 16.11
CA ASN A 56 -22.57 -36.51 15.64
C ASN A 56 -22.05 -36.90 14.23
N SER A 57 -20.87 -36.41 13.80
CA SER A 57 -20.31 -36.80 12.51
C SER A 57 -19.65 -38.16 12.57
N PHE A 58 -19.62 -38.84 11.43
CA PHE A 58 -19.00 -40.15 11.20
C PHE A 58 -17.91 -39.99 10.13
N GLU A 59 -17.05 -40.99 9.95
CA GLU A 59 -16.09 -40.97 8.84
C GLU A 59 -16.83 -40.89 7.49
N ASP A 60 -16.42 -39.94 6.64
CA ASP A 60 -17.01 -39.79 5.31
C ASP A 60 -16.73 -41.05 4.46
N ALA A 61 -17.74 -41.54 3.74
CA ALA A 61 -17.50 -42.52 2.69
C ALA A 61 -16.48 -41.97 1.65
N PRO A 62 -15.59 -42.81 1.10
CA PRO A 62 -14.59 -42.38 0.11
C PRO A 62 -15.18 -41.58 -1.05
N GLU A 63 -16.38 -41.95 -1.50
CA GLU A 63 -17.11 -41.31 -2.59
C GLU A 63 -17.57 -39.89 -2.24
N ASP A 64 -18.03 -39.67 -1.01
CA ASP A 64 -18.48 -38.35 -0.57
C ASP A 64 -17.29 -37.44 -0.27
N ALA A 65 -16.21 -38.01 0.24
CA ALA A 65 -14.96 -37.27 0.38
C ALA A 65 -14.37 -36.83 -0.98
N GLU A 66 -14.39 -37.70 -2.00
CA GLU A 66 -13.98 -37.30 -3.36
C GLU A 66 -14.90 -36.20 -3.91
N TRP A 67 -16.21 -36.32 -3.69
CA TRP A 67 -17.18 -35.30 -4.10
C TRP A 67 -16.94 -33.94 -3.41
N VAL A 68 -16.63 -33.94 -2.11
CA VAL A 68 -16.29 -32.70 -1.38
C VAL A 68 -15.07 -32.02 -2.01
N SER A 69 -14.01 -32.76 -2.29
CA SER A 69 -12.79 -32.21 -2.91
C SER A 69 -13.03 -31.72 -4.34
N ARG A 70 -13.72 -32.50 -5.17
CA ARG A 70 -13.89 -32.20 -6.61
C ARG A 70 -14.98 -31.18 -6.92
N PHE A 71 -15.97 -31.03 -6.04
CA PHE A 71 -17.12 -30.16 -6.28
C PHE A 71 -17.34 -29.15 -5.16
N PHE A 72 -17.53 -29.60 -3.92
CA PHE A 72 -17.94 -28.70 -2.85
C PHE A 72 -16.89 -27.62 -2.54
N LEU A 73 -15.62 -27.99 -2.37
CA LEU A 73 -14.54 -27.04 -2.08
C LEU A 73 -14.38 -25.98 -3.19
N PRO A 74 -14.29 -26.35 -4.49
CA PRO A 74 -14.28 -25.36 -5.57
C PRO A 74 -15.48 -24.42 -5.57
N GLU A 75 -16.69 -24.92 -5.30
CA GLU A 75 -17.89 -24.09 -5.27
C GLU A 75 -17.98 -23.20 -4.03
N LEU A 76 -17.52 -23.69 -2.87
CA LEU A 76 -17.45 -22.92 -1.64
C LEU A 76 -16.48 -21.74 -1.80
N LYS A 77 -15.33 -21.96 -2.46
CA LYS A 77 -14.34 -20.90 -2.76
C LYS A 77 -14.89 -19.77 -3.64
N LYS A 78 -15.96 -20.04 -4.42
CA LYS A 78 -16.65 -19.01 -5.22
C LYS A 78 -17.61 -18.14 -4.39
N THR A 79 -17.90 -18.54 -3.15
CA THR A 79 -18.68 -17.71 -2.22
C THR A 79 -17.80 -16.70 -1.50
N GLU A 80 -18.42 -15.77 -0.77
CA GLU A 80 -17.70 -14.86 0.13
C GLU A 80 -17.42 -15.47 1.52
N CYS A 81 -17.73 -16.75 1.73
CA CYS A 81 -17.37 -17.44 2.96
C CYS A 81 -15.84 -17.53 3.09
N ARG A 82 -15.30 -17.09 4.23
CA ARG A 82 -13.86 -17.16 4.55
C ARG A 82 -13.55 -17.92 5.82
N ILE A 83 -14.57 -18.18 6.65
CA ILE A 83 -14.42 -18.87 7.93
C ILE A 83 -15.25 -20.14 7.90
N TRP A 84 -14.60 -21.24 8.27
CA TRP A 84 -15.23 -22.54 8.41
C TRP A 84 -15.07 -23.03 9.86
N GLY A 85 -16.17 -23.03 10.60
CA GLY A 85 -16.24 -23.46 11.99
C GLY A 85 -16.67 -24.92 12.13
N PHE A 86 -16.07 -25.64 13.07
CA PHE A 86 -16.43 -27.01 13.45
C PHE A 86 -16.72 -27.09 14.94
N ILE A 87 -17.93 -27.56 15.30
CA ILE A 87 -18.29 -27.87 16.68
C ILE A 87 -17.92 -29.33 16.95
N LEU A 88 -17.04 -29.57 17.92
CA LEU A 88 -16.47 -30.89 18.24
C LEU A 88 -16.78 -31.31 19.69
N PRO A 89 -16.89 -32.62 19.98
CA PRO A 89 -17.30 -33.11 21.31
C PRO A 89 -16.19 -33.04 22.37
N ASP A 90 -14.92 -33.20 21.98
CA ASP A 90 -13.74 -32.99 22.84
C ASP A 90 -12.67 -32.22 22.05
N ILE A 91 -12.17 -31.12 22.64
CA ILE A 91 -11.12 -30.27 22.04
C ILE A 91 -9.72 -30.86 22.34
N SER A 92 -9.64 -31.85 23.24
CA SER A 92 -8.40 -32.54 23.57
C SER A 92 -8.13 -33.68 22.61
N GLU A 93 -7.01 -33.58 21.90
CA GLU A 93 -6.39 -34.60 21.03
C GLU A 93 -6.98 -34.77 19.62
N ILE A 94 -6.89 -33.71 18.81
CA ILE A 94 -6.54 -33.86 17.38
C ILE A 94 -5.33 -32.96 17.09
N GLU A 95 -4.29 -33.06 17.92
CA GLU A 95 -2.91 -32.81 17.47
C GLU A 95 -2.37 -34.17 17.02
N GLY A 96 -2.47 -34.52 15.73
CA GLY A 96 -1.78 -35.72 15.27
C GLY A 96 -2.18 -36.39 13.97
N GLU A 97 -3.33 -36.08 13.37
CA GLU A 97 -3.60 -36.52 12.00
C GLU A 97 -3.60 -35.31 11.08
N THR A 98 -2.43 -35.08 10.49
CA THR A 98 -2.23 -34.29 9.28
C THR A 98 -3.03 -34.93 8.14
N ASP A 99 -4.34 -34.76 8.20
CA ASP A 99 -5.23 -35.09 7.10
C ASP A 99 -4.88 -34.10 5.98
N LEU A 100 -4.41 -34.59 4.84
CA LEU A 100 -4.04 -33.75 3.68
C LEU A 100 -5.16 -32.76 3.32
N ARG A 101 -6.40 -33.09 3.70
CA ARG A 101 -7.62 -32.29 3.59
C ARG A 101 -7.64 -31.05 4.49
N ALA A 102 -7.26 -31.17 5.76
CA ALA A 102 -7.20 -30.04 6.69
C ALA A 102 -6.24 -28.96 6.15
N ALA A 103 -5.09 -29.40 5.65
CA ALA A 103 -4.11 -28.51 5.02
C ALA A 103 -4.63 -27.85 3.73
N GLU A 104 -5.52 -28.48 2.96
CA GLU A 104 -6.11 -27.87 1.77
C GLU A 104 -7.19 -26.84 2.12
N ILE A 105 -8.01 -27.12 3.15
CA ILE A 105 -9.04 -26.21 3.64
C ILE A 105 -8.38 -24.99 4.28
N GLU A 106 -7.37 -25.19 5.12
CA GLU A 106 -6.64 -24.12 5.83
C GLU A 106 -5.87 -23.19 4.89
N LYS A 107 -5.58 -23.61 3.64
CA LYS A 107 -5.04 -22.71 2.59
C LYS A 107 -6.04 -21.68 2.09
N SER A 108 -7.34 -21.97 2.17
CA SER A 108 -8.41 -21.16 1.53
C SER A 108 -9.40 -20.56 2.54
N PHE A 109 -9.46 -21.10 3.76
CA PHE A 109 -10.40 -20.70 4.80
C PHE A 109 -9.70 -20.62 6.16
N THR A 110 -10.13 -19.67 6.98
CA THR A 110 -9.79 -19.68 8.41
C THR A 110 -10.64 -20.75 9.10
N VAL A 111 -9.99 -21.81 9.60
CA VAL A 111 -10.67 -22.91 10.28
C VAL A 111 -10.72 -22.66 11.78
N ILE A 112 -11.91 -22.74 12.37
CA ILE A 112 -12.14 -22.58 13.81
C ILE A 112 -12.72 -23.86 14.36
N ARG A 113 -12.18 -24.37 15.47
CA ARG A 113 -12.66 -25.57 16.15
C ARG A 113 -13.04 -25.18 17.58
N ALA A 114 -14.26 -25.45 18.01
CA ALA A 114 -14.72 -25.11 19.36
C ALA A 114 -15.81 -26.07 19.88
N GLY A 115 -16.16 -25.96 21.16
CA GLY A 115 -17.18 -26.81 21.80
C GLY A 115 -18.62 -26.31 21.62
N SER A 116 -18.82 -25.08 21.13
CA SER A 116 -20.14 -24.47 20.98
C SER A 116 -20.22 -23.50 19.79
N TYR A 117 -21.45 -23.18 19.38
CA TYR A 117 -21.71 -22.17 18.36
C TYR A 117 -21.25 -20.78 18.81
N GLU A 118 -21.51 -20.43 20.06
CA GLU A 118 -21.14 -19.14 20.65
C GLU A 118 -19.63 -18.93 20.63
N ASP A 119 -18.84 -19.96 20.93
CA ASP A 119 -17.37 -19.89 20.88
C ASP A 119 -16.87 -19.70 19.45
N ILE A 120 -17.46 -20.40 18.47
CA ILE A 120 -17.12 -20.21 17.05
C ILE A 120 -17.43 -18.78 16.62
N ILE A 121 -18.60 -18.24 16.98
CA ILE A 121 -18.97 -16.87 16.64
C ILE A 121 -18.04 -15.87 17.31
N SER A 122 -17.69 -16.06 18.58
CA SER A 122 -16.75 -15.17 19.29
C SER A 122 -15.37 -15.18 18.63
N GLN A 123 -14.81 -16.37 18.36
CA GLN A 123 -13.51 -16.51 17.70
C GLN A 123 -13.54 -16.02 16.25
N ALA A 124 -14.66 -16.24 15.53
CA ALA A 124 -14.85 -15.73 14.19
C ALA A 124 -14.95 -14.21 14.18
N GLN A 125 -15.64 -13.60 15.13
CA GLN A 125 -15.69 -12.15 15.29
C GLN A 125 -14.31 -11.58 15.63
N GLU A 126 -13.55 -12.20 16.52
CA GLU A 126 -12.16 -11.82 16.78
C GLU A 126 -11.27 -11.97 15.54
N SER A 127 -11.42 -13.06 14.79
CA SER A 127 -10.69 -13.30 13.54
C SER A 127 -11.07 -12.28 12.48
N LEU A 128 -12.36 -11.98 12.32
CA LEU A 128 -12.87 -10.94 11.43
C LEU A 128 -12.44 -9.56 11.88
N LEU A 129 -12.35 -9.25 13.18
CA LEU A 129 -11.80 -8.00 13.70
C LEU A 129 -10.29 -7.89 13.42
N LYS A 130 -9.55 -9.00 13.54
CA LYS A 130 -8.12 -9.07 13.16
C LYS A 130 -7.89 -9.04 11.64
N GLN A 131 -8.88 -9.43 10.84
CA GLN A 131 -8.83 -9.41 9.37
C GLN A 131 -9.46 -8.15 8.75
N HIS A 132 -10.38 -7.46 9.44
CA HIS A 132 -11.04 -6.20 9.04
C HIS A 132 -10.45 -4.95 9.72
N SER A 133 -9.54 -5.10 10.68
CA SER A 133 -8.35 -4.27 10.62
C SER A 133 -7.48 -4.89 9.52
N PRO A 134 -7.31 -4.29 8.32
CA PRO A 134 -5.97 -4.35 7.77
C PRO A 134 -5.07 -3.92 8.95
N ALA A 135 -4.01 -4.67 9.26
CA ALA A 135 -3.00 -4.17 10.18
C ALA A 135 -2.57 -2.81 9.61
N ALA A 136 -3.19 -1.73 10.11
CA ALA A 136 -3.23 -0.48 9.38
C ALA A 136 -1.79 -0.02 9.35
N ILE A 137 -1.26 0.17 8.15
CA ILE A 137 0.06 0.74 8.04
C ILE A 137 -0.01 2.10 8.72
N GLN A 138 0.78 2.25 9.78
CA GLN A 138 0.94 3.52 10.47
C GLN A 138 2.28 4.11 10.05
N LEU A 139 2.29 5.42 9.84
CA LEU A 139 3.51 6.19 9.66
C LEU A 139 3.74 6.94 10.97
N LEU A 140 4.82 6.58 11.65
CA LEU A 140 5.26 7.28 12.85
C LEU A 140 6.48 8.12 12.51
N PRO A 141 6.56 9.40 12.93
CA PRO A 141 7.76 10.21 12.73
C PRO A 141 9.00 9.48 13.26
N LEU A 142 10.10 9.54 12.52
CA LEU A 142 11.35 8.91 12.92
C LEU A 142 11.88 9.58 14.20
N GLU A 143 12.04 8.80 15.26
CA GLU A 143 12.66 9.28 16.49
C GLU A 143 14.18 9.33 16.36
N ALA A 144 14.82 10.32 16.97
CA ALA A 144 16.27 10.48 16.92
C ALA A 144 17.03 9.24 17.44
N SER A 145 16.47 8.53 18.42
CA SER A 145 17.03 7.27 18.94
C SER A 145 16.96 6.09 17.97
N ASP A 146 16.07 6.15 16.98
CA ASP A 146 15.86 5.08 15.98
C ASP A 146 16.57 5.38 14.64
N ARG A 147 17.12 6.59 14.48
CA ARG A 147 17.82 7.03 13.26
C ARG A 147 18.88 6.03 12.79
N GLU A 148 19.73 5.57 13.69
CA GLU A 148 20.80 4.62 13.37
C GLU A 148 20.27 3.26 12.92
N GLN A 149 19.15 2.80 13.49
CA GLN A 149 18.53 1.55 13.06
C GLN A 149 17.80 1.72 11.74
N PHE A 150 17.20 2.89 11.49
CA PHE A 150 16.56 3.22 10.21
C PHE A 150 17.56 3.14 9.05
N ILE A 151 18.76 3.71 9.23
CA ILE A 151 19.80 3.67 8.19
C ILE A 151 20.23 2.24 7.90
N ARG A 152 20.48 1.44 8.94
CA ARG A 152 20.82 0.01 8.78
C ARG A 152 19.71 -0.79 8.09
N ASP A 153 18.45 -0.56 8.47
CA ASP A 153 17.32 -1.28 7.87
C ASP A 153 17.11 -0.88 6.40
N ASN A 154 17.40 0.37 6.05
CA ASN A 154 17.37 0.87 4.68
C ASN A 154 18.46 0.16 3.84
N GLN A 155 19.69 0.19 4.33
CA GLN A 155 20.85 -0.46 3.71
C GLN A 155 20.62 -1.97 3.49
N ASP A 156 20.12 -2.68 4.50
CA ASP A 156 19.74 -4.10 4.38
C ASP A 156 18.71 -4.34 3.27
N ALA A 157 17.67 -3.51 3.20
CA ALA A 157 16.64 -3.63 2.18
C ALA A 157 17.15 -3.35 0.75
N PHE A 158 18.02 -2.35 0.59
CA PHE A 158 18.62 -2.01 -0.71
C PHE A 158 19.62 -3.08 -1.16
N ASN A 159 20.49 -3.57 -0.28
CA ASN A 159 21.43 -4.65 -0.59
C ASN A 159 20.69 -5.94 -0.99
N TYR A 160 19.63 -6.31 -0.25
CA TYR A 160 18.82 -7.48 -0.58
C TYR A 160 18.18 -7.35 -1.98
N GLY A 161 17.65 -6.17 -2.31
CA GLY A 161 17.06 -5.88 -3.61
C GLY A 161 18.07 -5.96 -4.76
N ALA A 162 19.28 -5.44 -4.56
CA ALA A 162 20.34 -5.39 -5.56
C ALA A 162 21.05 -6.73 -5.79
N LEU A 163 21.25 -7.53 -4.73
CA LEU A 163 22.13 -8.70 -4.75
C LEU A 163 21.39 -10.05 -4.77
N GLU A 164 20.24 -10.16 -4.10
CA GLU A 164 19.64 -11.47 -3.80
C GLU A 164 18.32 -11.72 -4.53
N GLU A 165 17.35 -10.80 -4.44
CA GLU A 165 15.95 -11.09 -4.76
C GLU A 165 15.72 -11.57 -6.21
N PHE A 166 16.59 -11.17 -7.14
CA PHE A 166 16.55 -11.60 -8.53
C PHE A 166 17.94 -11.89 -9.14
N GLY A 167 18.91 -12.23 -8.30
CA GLY A 167 20.33 -12.29 -8.64
C GLY A 167 20.98 -10.90 -8.70
N GLN A 168 22.32 -10.86 -8.82
CA GLN A 168 23.12 -9.63 -8.83
C GLN A 168 22.68 -8.71 -9.98
N ARG A 169 22.04 -7.59 -9.65
CA ARG A 169 21.52 -6.58 -10.59
C ARG A 169 22.29 -5.26 -10.52
N ASP A 170 22.84 -4.95 -9.35
CA ASP A 170 23.79 -3.86 -9.17
C ASP A 170 24.90 -4.33 -8.21
N ASP A 171 26.14 -4.03 -8.58
CA ASP A 171 27.34 -4.29 -7.79
C ASP A 171 28.19 -3.02 -7.58
N ARG A 172 27.60 -1.86 -7.93
CA ARG A 172 28.15 -0.55 -7.65
C ARG A 172 27.82 -0.20 -6.21
N PHE A 173 28.74 -0.55 -5.33
CA PHE A 173 28.69 -0.11 -3.93
C PHE A 173 29.13 1.34 -3.83
N GLU A 174 28.36 2.16 -3.11
CA GLU A 174 28.73 3.55 -2.83
C GLU A 174 29.87 3.61 -1.80
N GLU A 175 29.74 2.90 -0.67
CA GLU A 175 30.78 2.83 0.37
C GLU A 175 30.64 1.55 1.22
N ASP A 176 31.76 0.99 1.70
CA ASP A 176 31.80 -0.14 2.65
C ASP A 176 31.00 -1.42 2.27
N GLY A 177 30.71 -1.63 0.98
CA GLY A 177 29.92 -2.77 0.52
C GLY A 177 28.41 -2.56 0.60
N GLU A 178 27.98 -1.31 0.76
CA GLU A 178 26.58 -0.88 0.76
C GLU A 178 26.19 -0.29 -0.60
N ILE A 179 25.01 -0.66 -1.12
CA ILE A 179 24.47 -0.10 -2.38
C ILE A 179 24.10 1.37 -2.21
N ILE A 180 23.71 1.77 -1.00
CA ILE A 180 23.45 3.17 -0.64
C ILE A 180 24.28 3.52 0.61
N SER A 181 25.06 4.58 0.52
CA SER A 181 25.97 5.00 1.60
C SER A 181 25.22 5.53 2.81
N TYR A 182 25.88 5.46 3.97
CA TYR A 182 25.36 6.05 5.21
C TYR A 182 25.07 7.54 5.02
N ASP A 183 25.99 8.27 4.39
CA ASP A 183 25.88 9.72 4.18
C ASP A 183 24.71 10.08 3.27
N THR A 184 24.42 9.29 2.22
CA THR A 184 23.24 9.48 1.37
C THR A 184 21.94 9.32 2.16
N VAL A 185 21.79 8.23 2.93
CA VAL A 185 20.58 8.03 3.76
C VAL A 185 20.47 9.12 4.84
N SER A 186 21.59 9.46 5.47
CA SER A 186 21.69 10.51 6.49
C SER A 186 21.24 11.87 5.95
N ARG A 187 21.75 12.29 4.78
CA ARG A 187 21.34 13.53 4.11
C ARG A 187 19.85 13.53 3.75
N ALA A 188 19.32 12.41 3.27
CA ALA A 188 17.88 12.30 2.97
C ALA A 188 17.03 12.54 4.24
N ILE A 189 17.40 11.92 5.37
CA ILE A 189 16.71 12.12 6.65
C ILE A 189 16.81 13.58 7.11
N ASP A 190 18.00 14.19 7.02
CA ASP A 190 18.23 15.54 7.56
C ASP A 190 17.54 16.63 6.73
N ASN A 191 17.42 16.41 5.42
CA ASN A 191 16.78 17.35 4.48
C ASN A 191 15.29 17.07 4.25
N GLY A 192 14.74 16.03 4.86
CA GLY A 192 13.37 15.58 4.64
C GLY A 192 12.62 15.24 5.91
N THR A 193 11.41 14.73 5.73
CA THR A 193 10.59 14.20 6.82
C THR A 193 10.60 12.68 6.76
N ALA A 194 11.26 12.07 7.72
CA ALA A 194 11.38 10.61 7.81
C ALA A 194 10.29 10.00 8.70
N TYR A 195 9.72 8.88 8.25
CA TYR A 195 8.74 8.10 8.98
C TYR A 195 9.11 6.61 9.01
N ARG A 196 8.84 5.96 10.14
CA ARG A 196 8.79 4.51 10.25
C ARG A 196 7.46 3.99 9.74
N ILE A 197 7.53 2.98 8.89
CA ILE A 197 6.37 2.20 8.45
C ILE A 197 6.14 1.11 9.49
N MET A 198 5.00 1.17 10.18
CA MET A 198 4.65 0.26 11.26
C MET A 198 3.51 -0.66 10.84
N GLN A 199 3.64 -1.96 11.15
CA GLN A 199 2.58 -2.95 11.01
C GLN A 199 2.51 -3.76 12.31
N ASP A 200 1.31 -3.86 12.91
CA ASP A 200 1.09 -4.56 14.19
C ASP A 200 2.05 -4.11 15.32
N GLY A 201 2.34 -2.81 15.37
CA GLY A 201 3.26 -2.22 16.36
C GLY A 201 4.73 -2.52 16.14
N LYS A 202 5.11 -3.12 15.00
CA LYS A 202 6.50 -3.43 14.64
C LYS A 202 6.97 -2.58 13.45
N PRO A 203 8.23 -2.10 13.45
CA PRO A 203 8.80 -1.44 12.29
C PRO A 203 8.99 -2.47 11.17
N VAL A 204 8.45 -2.16 9.99
CA VAL A 204 8.51 -3.01 8.79
C VAL A 204 9.10 -2.28 7.58
N GLY A 205 9.57 -1.06 7.76
CA GLY A 205 10.18 -0.26 6.69
C GLY A 205 10.35 1.20 7.10
N GLY A 206 10.65 2.03 6.12
CA GLY A 206 10.81 3.46 6.30
C GLY A 206 10.51 4.22 5.01
N VAL A 207 10.11 5.48 5.18
CA VAL A 207 9.88 6.42 4.07
C VAL A 207 10.44 7.78 4.44
N VAL A 208 11.07 8.44 3.48
CA VAL A 208 11.53 9.83 3.61
C VAL A 208 10.93 10.61 2.44
N VAL A 209 10.26 11.70 2.76
CA VAL A 209 9.70 12.62 1.75
C VAL A 209 10.16 14.05 2.03
N ARG A 210 10.29 14.83 0.97
CA ARG A 210 10.38 16.29 1.04
C ARG A 210 9.12 16.90 0.45
N THR A 211 8.73 18.05 0.95
CA THR A 211 7.56 18.78 0.47
C THR A 211 7.88 20.26 0.51
N GLU A 212 7.61 20.94 -0.60
CA GLU A 212 7.74 22.38 -0.73
C GLU A 212 6.55 22.92 -1.53
N TYR A 213 5.74 23.76 -0.89
CA TYR A 213 4.46 24.22 -1.43
C TYR A 213 3.57 23.03 -1.85
N ASP A 214 3.15 22.98 -3.12
CA ASP A 214 2.31 21.92 -3.70
C ASP A 214 3.11 20.81 -4.39
N HIS A 215 4.43 20.77 -4.17
CA HIS A 215 5.33 19.76 -4.73
C HIS A 215 5.92 18.90 -3.62
N GLY A 216 6.10 17.62 -3.91
CA GLY A 216 6.70 16.66 -3.01
C GLY A 216 7.62 15.69 -3.73
N GLU A 217 8.63 15.23 -3.01
CA GLU A 217 9.63 14.30 -3.52
C GLU A 217 9.68 13.09 -2.60
N LEU A 218 9.60 11.90 -3.20
CA LEU A 218 9.89 10.66 -2.51
C LEU A 218 11.39 10.36 -2.64
N GLU A 219 12.10 10.57 -1.54
CA GLU A 219 13.56 10.37 -1.43
C GLU A 219 13.90 8.90 -1.18
N LEU A 220 13.27 8.30 -0.16
CA LEU A 220 13.52 6.92 0.22
C LEU A 220 12.21 6.21 0.51
N LEU A 221 12.06 4.99 -0.01
CA LEU A 221 11.02 4.06 0.41
C LEU A 221 11.60 2.66 0.47
N PHE A 222 11.59 2.06 1.65
CA PHE A 222 12.00 0.67 1.81
C PHE A 222 11.04 -0.08 2.72
N VAL A 223 10.94 -1.37 2.47
CA VAL A 223 10.22 -2.34 3.31
C VAL A 223 11.23 -3.41 3.68
N SER A 224 11.16 -3.95 4.89
CA SER A 224 12.03 -5.05 5.31
C SER A 224 11.82 -6.29 4.43
N PRO A 225 12.90 -6.93 3.93
CA PRO A 225 12.82 -8.13 3.09
C PRO A 225 11.94 -9.24 3.67
N ALA A 226 11.95 -9.40 5.00
CA ALA A 226 11.19 -10.42 5.72
C ALA A 226 9.66 -10.33 5.54
N VAL A 227 9.15 -9.18 5.08
CA VAL A 227 7.71 -8.92 4.91
C VAL A 227 7.35 -8.35 3.53
N HIS A 228 8.25 -8.47 2.55
CA HIS A 228 8.01 -8.05 1.17
C HIS A 228 6.77 -8.71 0.54
N SER A 229 6.28 -8.09 -0.54
CA SER A 229 5.17 -8.61 -1.37
C SER A 229 3.81 -8.74 -0.65
N LYS A 230 3.63 -8.05 0.48
CA LYS A 230 2.36 -7.98 1.24
C LYS A 230 1.58 -6.68 1.05
N GLY A 231 1.94 -5.87 0.05
CA GLY A 231 1.29 -4.58 -0.22
C GLY A 231 1.66 -3.43 0.73
N ILE A 232 2.64 -3.64 1.63
CA ILE A 232 3.05 -2.66 2.66
C ILE A 232 3.50 -1.35 2.03
N GLY A 233 4.41 -1.38 1.04
CA GLY A 233 4.92 -0.16 0.41
C GLY A 233 3.81 0.67 -0.26
N TYR A 234 2.82 0.01 -0.87
CA TYR A 234 1.69 0.71 -1.49
C TYR A 234 0.78 1.36 -0.43
N ALA A 235 0.47 0.63 0.65
CA ALA A 235 -0.32 1.18 1.75
C ALA A 235 0.40 2.33 2.47
N ALA A 236 1.73 2.25 2.63
CA ALA A 236 2.54 3.35 3.15
C ALA A 236 2.48 4.58 2.23
N TRP A 237 2.59 4.38 0.92
CA TRP A 237 2.50 5.45 -0.07
C TRP A 237 1.14 6.14 -0.07
N GLN A 238 0.03 5.37 -0.04
CA GLN A 238 -1.31 5.95 0.09
C GLN A 238 -1.43 6.80 1.36
N ARG A 239 -0.83 6.35 2.47
CA ARG A 239 -0.85 7.11 3.72
C ARG A 239 -0.05 8.41 3.64
N ILE A 240 1.07 8.44 2.91
CA ILE A 240 1.81 9.67 2.61
C ILE A 240 0.93 10.64 1.83
N GLU A 241 0.27 10.18 0.76
CA GLU A 241 -0.64 11.04 -0.02
C GLU A 241 -1.78 11.61 0.84
N ASP A 242 -2.37 10.79 1.71
CA ASP A 242 -3.41 11.23 2.64
C ASP A 242 -2.90 12.25 3.69
N MET A 243 -1.61 12.18 4.05
CA MET A 243 -0.99 13.08 5.03
C MET A 243 -0.57 14.42 4.43
N HIS A 244 -0.44 14.49 3.11
CA HIS A 244 0.03 15.65 2.37
C HIS A 244 -0.99 16.10 1.30
N PRO A 245 -2.23 16.46 1.71
CA PRO A 245 -3.25 16.92 0.77
C PRO A 245 -2.86 18.20 0.02
N GLU A 246 -1.87 18.94 0.52
CA GLU A 246 -1.28 20.10 -0.13
C GLU A 246 -0.47 19.78 -1.39
N VAL A 247 0.06 18.55 -1.52
CA VAL A 247 0.92 18.17 -2.64
C VAL A 247 0.09 17.70 -3.83
N THR A 248 0.30 18.33 -4.98
CA THR A 248 -0.32 17.95 -6.25
C THR A 248 0.66 17.35 -7.25
N VAL A 249 1.96 17.52 -7.03
CA VAL A 249 3.00 16.93 -7.88
C VAL A 249 3.97 16.17 -7.02
N TRP A 250 4.00 14.85 -7.22
CA TRP A 250 4.99 13.97 -6.59
C TRP A 250 6.05 13.56 -7.60
N GLU A 251 7.31 13.62 -7.19
CA GLU A 251 8.45 13.17 -7.98
C GLU A 251 9.27 12.11 -7.25
N THR A 252 9.94 11.25 -8.02
CA THR A 252 10.94 10.32 -7.51
C THR A 252 11.85 9.87 -8.65
N VAL A 253 12.95 9.21 -8.31
CA VAL A 253 13.91 8.68 -9.27
C VAL A 253 14.25 7.24 -8.90
N THR A 254 14.52 6.41 -9.91
CA THR A 254 15.05 5.06 -9.68
C THR A 254 15.92 4.64 -10.85
N PRO A 255 16.92 3.76 -10.64
CA PRO A 255 17.74 3.26 -11.74
C PRO A 255 16.88 2.57 -12.81
N TYR A 256 17.23 2.75 -14.08
CA TYR A 256 16.42 2.26 -15.20
C TYR A 256 16.25 0.73 -15.24
N PHE A 257 17.15 -0.01 -14.60
CA PHE A 257 17.11 -1.47 -14.53
C PHE A 257 16.29 -2.00 -13.34
N GLU A 258 15.85 -1.14 -12.39
CA GLU A 258 15.09 -1.52 -11.21
C GLU A 258 13.61 -1.80 -11.52
N LYS A 259 13.36 -2.89 -12.24
CA LYS A 259 12.02 -3.29 -12.74
C LYS A 259 10.96 -3.36 -11.64
N ARG A 260 11.34 -3.70 -10.40
CA ARG A 260 10.42 -3.75 -9.27
C ARG A 260 9.94 -2.35 -8.88
N ASN A 261 10.87 -1.40 -8.73
CA ASN A 261 10.56 0.00 -8.42
C ASN A 261 9.75 0.62 -9.56
N ILE A 262 10.16 0.39 -10.81
CA ILE A 262 9.42 0.86 -12.00
C ILE A 262 7.99 0.30 -11.98
N HIS A 263 7.80 -1.00 -11.71
CA HIS A 263 6.47 -1.58 -11.60
C HIS A 263 5.66 -0.97 -10.46
N PHE A 264 6.29 -0.76 -9.30
CA PHE A 264 5.67 -0.15 -8.12
C PHE A 264 5.20 1.28 -8.41
N TYR A 265 6.09 2.15 -8.84
CA TYR A 265 5.75 3.56 -9.09
C TYR A 265 4.69 3.70 -10.20
N ILE A 266 4.85 3.02 -11.34
CA ILE A 266 3.92 3.15 -12.46
C ILE A 266 2.59 2.42 -12.19
N ASN A 267 2.65 1.10 -11.97
CA ASN A 267 1.44 0.27 -12.02
C ASN A 267 0.69 0.20 -10.69
N ARG A 268 1.35 0.56 -9.58
CA ARG A 268 0.72 0.57 -8.25
C ARG A 268 0.40 1.99 -7.81
N CYS A 269 1.39 2.89 -7.86
CA CYS A 269 1.25 4.23 -7.32
C CYS A 269 0.71 5.26 -8.31
N GLY A 270 0.76 4.98 -9.62
CA GLY A 270 0.20 5.85 -10.66
C GLY A 270 1.15 6.95 -11.15
N PHE A 271 2.46 6.81 -10.90
CA PHE A 271 3.48 7.67 -11.51
C PHE A 271 3.66 7.39 -13.00
N GLN A 272 4.29 8.32 -13.69
CA GLN A 272 4.70 8.21 -15.08
C GLN A 272 6.18 8.53 -15.21
N ILE A 273 6.89 7.82 -16.10
CA ILE A 273 8.27 8.20 -16.45
C ILE A 273 8.16 9.44 -17.34
N VAL A 274 8.83 10.52 -16.94
CA VAL A 274 8.86 11.79 -17.67
C VAL A 274 10.22 12.06 -18.28
N GLU A 275 11.28 11.42 -17.78
CA GLU A 275 12.64 11.68 -18.24
C GLU A 275 13.57 10.48 -17.98
N PHE A 276 14.63 10.36 -18.79
CA PHE A 276 15.70 9.38 -18.61
C PHE A 276 17.05 10.06 -18.69
N PHE A 277 17.78 10.08 -17.57
CA PHE A 277 19.10 10.67 -17.49
C PHE A 277 20.17 9.65 -17.85
N ASN A 278 21.14 10.07 -18.64
CA ASN A 278 22.28 9.27 -19.08
C ASN A 278 23.46 10.18 -19.46
N SER A 279 24.58 9.58 -19.83
CA SER A 279 25.81 10.29 -20.26
C SER A 279 25.64 11.36 -21.36
N HIS A 280 24.55 11.34 -22.12
CA HIS A 280 24.26 12.31 -23.19
C HIS A 280 23.04 13.21 -22.90
N HIS A 281 22.30 12.93 -21.82
CA HIS A 281 21.16 13.71 -21.33
C HIS A 281 21.28 13.81 -19.81
N ILE A 282 22.06 14.79 -19.36
CA ILE A 282 22.46 14.95 -17.95
C ILE A 282 21.41 15.83 -17.25
N ASP A 283 21.11 15.51 -16.00
CA ASP A 283 20.31 16.40 -15.16
C ASP A 283 21.09 17.72 -14.94
N PRO A 284 20.52 18.89 -15.30
CA PRO A 284 21.21 20.17 -15.13
C PRO A 284 21.61 20.49 -13.69
N ASN A 285 21.02 19.80 -12.70
CA ASN A 285 21.33 19.96 -11.27
C ASN A 285 22.25 18.85 -10.72
N ASP A 286 22.66 17.88 -11.55
CA ASP A 286 23.54 16.78 -11.14
C ASP A 286 25.02 17.19 -11.27
N GLU A 287 25.55 17.83 -10.22
CA GLU A 287 26.94 18.30 -10.18
C GLU A 287 27.96 17.14 -10.11
N ASP A 288 27.55 15.99 -9.55
CA ASP A 288 28.43 14.87 -9.21
C ASP A 288 28.28 13.66 -10.16
N GLY A 289 27.29 13.66 -11.06
CA GLY A 289 27.04 12.58 -12.03
C GLY A 289 26.27 11.39 -11.45
N GLU A 290 25.66 11.55 -10.27
CA GLU A 290 24.93 10.49 -9.54
C GLU A 290 23.60 10.13 -10.22
N MET A 291 23.06 11.01 -11.07
CA MET A 291 21.78 10.82 -11.75
C MET A 291 21.90 10.05 -13.08
N SER A 292 23.10 9.68 -13.50
CA SER A 292 23.29 8.91 -14.73
C SER A 292 22.63 7.53 -14.63
N GLU A 293 21.91 7.13 -15.68
CA GLU A 293 21.16 5.86 -15.77
C GLU A 293 19.93 5.80 -14.84
N MET A 294 19.31 6.95 -14.54
CA MET A 294 18.10 7.07 -13.71
C MET A 294 16.88 7.46 -14.54
N PHE A 295 15.72 6.89 -14.21
CA PHE A 295 14.43 7.41 -14.68
C PHE A 295 13.88 8.42 -13.67
N ARG A 296 13.39 9.56 -14.15
CA ARG A 296 12.59 10.52 -13.37
C ARG A 296 11.11 10.20 -13.55
N PHE A 297 10.40 10.16 -12.44
CA PHE A 297 8.98 9.88 -12.37
C PHE A 297 8.23 11.09 -11.85
N GLU A 298 7.05 11.34 -12.40
CA GLU A 298 6.11 12.35 -11.91
C GLU A 298 4.72 11.75 -11.74
N LYS A 299 4.01 12.18 -10.70
CA LYS A 299 2.58 11.93 -10.52
C LYS A 299 1.88 13.25 -10.24
N ILE A 300 0.96 13.61 -11.14
CA ILE A 300 0.11 14.79 -10.99
C ILE A 300 -1.24 14.35 -10.39
N LEU A 301 -1.61 14.96 -9.27
CA LEU A 301 -2.88 14.80 -8.58
C LEU A 301 -3.81 16.00 -8.87
N PRO A 302 -5.13 15.82 -8.74
CA PRO A 302 -6.07 16.93 -8.81
C PRO A 302 -5.79 17.98 -7.73
N ALA A 303 -6.04 19.25 -8.05
CA ALA A 303 -5.93 20.34 -7.08
C ALA A 303 -6.90 20.15 -5.91
N THR A 304 -6.43 20.49 -4.71
CA THR A 304 -7.17 20.50 -3.45
C THR A 304 -7.24 21.94 -2.90
N PRO A 305 -8.15 22.24 -1.96
CA PRO A 305 -8.13 23.53 -1.27
C PRO A 305 -6.77 23.83 -0.60
N GLU A 306 -6.11 22.81 -0.04
CA GLU A 306 -4.81 22.91 0.60
C GLU A 306 -3.71 23.22 -0.43
N SER A 307 -3.72 22.56 -1.59
CA SER A 307 -2.73 22.81 -2.63
C SER A 307 -2.86 24.21 -3.23
N VAL A 308 -4.08 24.71 -3.39
CA VAL A 308 -4.31 26.09 -3.86
C VAL A 308 -3.74 27.10 -2.86
N GLN A 309 -3.82 26.83 -1.55
CA GLN A 309 -3.19 27.68 -0.54
C GLN A 309 -1.66 27.69 -0.66
N GLU A 310 -1.04 26.54 -0.92
CA GLU A 310 0.40 26.45 -1.14
C GLU A 310 0.85 27.13 -2.45
N GLN A 311 0.07 27.01 -3.53
CA GLN A 311 0.29 27.76 -4.77
C GLN A 311 0.25 29.27 -4.51
N ILE A 312 -0.75 29.76 -3.77
CA ILE A 312 -0.84 31.19 -3.41
C ILE A 312 0.39 31.64 -2.61
N LYS A 313 0.90 30.82 -1.68
CA LYS A 313 2.12 31.12 -0.93
C LYS A 313 3.32 31.24 -1.86
N ARG A 314 3.51 30.29 -2.77
CA ARG A 314 4.60 30.33 -3.76
C ARG A 314 4.51 31.57 -4.65
N ILE A 315 3.33 31.84 -5.22
CA ILE A 315 3.10 33.01 -6.07
C ILE A 315 3.42 34.29 -5.29
N THR A 316 2.90 34.42 -4.07
CA THR A 316 3.16 35.58 -3.20
C THR A 316 4.64 35.73 -2.88
N TYR A 317 5.35 34.62 -2.65
CA TYR A 317 6.80 34.64 -2.44
C TYR A 317 7.53 35.22 -3.65
N TYR A 318 7.23 34.73 -4.86
CA TYR A 318 7.87 35.22 -6.08
C TYR A 318 7.42 36.63 -6.48
N GLU A 319 6.20 37.06 -6.15
CA GLU A 319 5.77 38.46 -6.24
C GLU A 319 6.69 39.36 -5.40
N ASN A 320 6.97 38.98 -4.15
CA ASN A 320 7.84 39.76 -3.28
C ASN A 320 9.29 39.78 -3.78
N ILE A 321 9.78 38.67 -4.36
CA ILE A 321 11.10 38.63 -5.02
C ILE A 321 11.10 39.59 -6.21
N MET A 322 10.06 39.56 -7.04
CA MET A 322 9.92 40.42 -8.20
C MET A 322 9.93 41.91 -7.83
N GLU A 323 9.24 42.30 -6.75
CA GLU A 323 9.25 43.67 -6.23
C GLU A 323 10.64 44.10 -5.73
N GLN A 324 11.41 43.19 -5.11
CA GLN A 324 12.76 43.48 -4.61
C GLN A 324 13.84 43.43 -5.71
N ALA A 325 13.62 42.62 -6.74
CA ALA A 325 14.55 42.47 -7.87
C ALA A 325 14.64 43.74 -8.73
N ALA A 326 13.66 44.65 -8.62
CA ALA A 326 13.68 45.97 -9.25
C ALA A 326 14.93 46.80 -8.91
N ASP A 327 15.61 46.50 -7.79
CA ASP A 327 16.88 47.13 -7.42
C ASP A 327 18.12 46.52 -8.11
N GLY A 328 17.93 45.54 -9.01
CA GLY A 328 18.98 44.97 -9.86
C GLY A 328 19.81 43.84 -9.23
N SER A 329 19.28 43.13 -8.22
CA SER A 329 19.99 42.01 -7.58
C SER A 329 20.12 40.79 -8.52
N PRO A 330 21.36 40.37 -8.91
CA PRO A 330 21.55 39.23 -9.81
C PRO A 330 21.04 37.90 -9.25
N GLU A 331 21.07 37.75 -7.92
CA GLU A 331 20.59 36.54 -7.25
C GLU A 331 19.06 36.42 -7.35
N LEU A 332 18.34 37.51 -7.07
CA LEU A 332 16.87 37.52 -7.16
C LEU A 332 16.40 37.33 -8.61
N LEU A 333 17.11 37.92 -9.57
CA LEU A 333 16.83 37.71 -11.00
C LEU A 333 17.02 36.25 -11.41
N ARG A 334 18.06 35.57 -10.90
CA ARG A 334 18.25 34.14 -11.13
C ARG A 334 17.11 33.32 -10.54
N MET A 335 16.71 33.59 -9.31
CA MET A 335 15.57 32.91 -8.66
C MET A 335 14.27 33.07 -9.45
N LEU A 336 14.00 34.27 -10.00
CA LEU A 336 12.85 34.51 -10.88
C LEU A 336 12.99 33.71 -12.18
N SER A 337 14.16 33.76 -12.82
CA SER A 337 14.42 33.01 -14.05
C SER A 337 14.18 31.50 -13.89
N ASP A 338 14.62 30.94 -12.76
CA ASP A 338 14.41 29.53 -12.44
C ASP A 338 12.91 29.22 -12.26
N TYR A 339 12.19 30.11 -11.57
CA TYR A 339 10.74 29.98 -11.40
C TYR A 339 9.98 30.06 -12.73
N TYR A 340 10.21 31.05 -13.56
CA TYR A 340 9.52 31.19 -14.87
C TYR A 340 9.83 30.04 -15.83
N SER A 341 11.00 29.41 -15.69
CA SER A 341 11.37 28.24 -16.49
C SER A 341 10.77 26.94 -15.93
N SER A 342 10.27 26.95 -14.69
CA SER A 342 9.80 25.77 -13.98
C SER A 342 8.43 25.27 -14.45
N ALA A 343 8.13 24.00 -14.17
CA ALA A 343 6.78 23.46 -14.31
C ALA A 343 5.80 24.09 -13.29
N ALA A 344 6.29 24.57 -12.14
CA ALA A 344 5.47 25.19 -11.12
C ALA A 344 4.82 26.50 -11.62
N TRP A 345 5.60 27.40 -12.24
CA TRP A 345 5.05 28.63 -12.83
C TRP A 345 4.00 28.34 -13.90
N LYS A 346 4.21 27.33 -14.75
CA LYS A 346 3.22 26.94 -15.77
C LYS A 346 1.89 26.50 -15.15
N ARG A 347 1.94 25.80 -14.01
CA ARG A 347 0.73 25.39 -13.27
C ARG A 347 0.07 26.60 -12.61
N ASP A 348 0.85 27.48 -11.99
CA ASP A 348 0.35 28.68 -11.33
C ASP A 348 -0.34 29.62 -12.34
N PHE A 349 0.27 29.83 -13.52
CA PHE A 349 -0.30 30.57 -14.64
C PHE A 349 -1.61 29.93 -15.14
N ALA A 350 -1.61 28.61 -15.36
CA ALA A 350 -2.81 27.90 -15.81
C ALA A 350 -3.95 27.95 -14.78
N ALA A 351 -3.63 27.93 -13.48
CA ALA A 351 -4.60 28.06 -12.39
C ALA A 351 -5.23 29.47 -12.36
N ASP A 352 -4.45 30.51 -12.63
CA ASP A 352 -4.95 31.89 -12.75
C ASP A 352 -5.89 32.05 -13.96
N GLU A 353 -5.47 31.57 -15.13
CA GLU A 353 -6.28 31.60 -16.36
C GLU A 353 -7.60 30.82 -16.21
N ALA A 354 -7.59 29.75 -15.42
CA ALA A 354 -8.78 28.99 -15.09
C ALA A 354 -9.69 29.67 -14.04
N GLY A 355 -9.26 30.78 -13.44
CA GLY A 355 -9.98 31.48 -12.38
C GLY A 355 -10.01 30.72 -11.05
N SER A 356 -9.05 29.82 -10.82
CA SER A 356 -8.94 29.02 -9.58
C SER A 356 -8.29 29.78 -8.43
N LEU A 357 -7.62 30.90 -8.73
CA LEU A 357 -6.94 31.74 -7.74
C LEU A 357 -7.82 32.92 -7.27
N PRO A 358 -7.65 33.40 -6.02
CA PRO A 358 -8.39 34.55 -5.49
C PRO A 358 -8.24 35.80 -6.36
N THR A 359 -9.33 36.53 -6.57
CA THR A 359 -9.35 37.73 -7.42
C THR A 359 -8.47 38.87 -6.88
N ASP A 360 -8.23 38.92 -5.58
CA ASP A 360 -7.41 39.93 -4.89
C ASP A 360 -5.91 39.59 -4.82
N LEU A 361 -5.49 38.42 -5.35
CA LEU A 361 -4.09 38.04 -5.45
C LEU A 361 -3.32 38.98 -6.40
N LYS A 362 -2.11 39.40 -6.02
CA LYS A 362 -1.19 40.10 -6.94
C LYS A 362 -0.69 39.09 -7.99
N ARG A 363 -0.62 39.53 -9.26
CA ARG A 363 -0.35 38.67 -10.44
C ARG A 363 0.77 39.20 -11.33
N GLY A 364 1.59 40.12 -10.84
CA GLY A 364 2.69 40.65 -11.65
C GLY A 364 3.66 39.55 -12.10
N VAL A 365 3.93 38.57 -11.23
CA VAL A 365 4.83 37.44 -11.50
C VAL A 365 4.20 36.34 -12.37
N LEU A 366 2.89 36.44 -12.61
CA LEU A 366 2.15 35.57 -13.54
C LEU A 366 1.95 36.22 -14.92
N SER A 367 2.63 37.34 -15.20
CA SER A 367 2.62 37.93 -16.53
C SER A 367 3.71 37.32 -17.41
N GLU A 368 3.39 37.00 -18.67
CA GLU A 368 4.38 36.46 -19.64
C GLU A 368 5.56 37.42 -19.86
N ASP A 369 5.32 38.73 -19.72
CA ASP A 369 6.33 39.78 -19.90
C ASP A 369 7.06 40.18 -18.61
N GLY A 370 6.75 39.56 -17.46
CA GLY A 370 7.20 40.04 -16.14
C GLY A 370 8.72 40.09 -15.97
N ILE A 371 9.45 39.04 -16.36
CA ILE A 371 10.91 39.04 -16.36
C ILE A 371 11.49 39.93 -17.46
N TYR A 372 10.89 39.94 -18.65
CA TYR A 372 11.38 40.74 -19.77
C TYR A 372 11.35 42.23 -19.44
N ASN A 373 10.28 42.71 -18.80
CA ASN A 373 10.18 44.09 -18.33
C ASN A 373 11.25 44.45 -17.29
N LEU A 374 11.64 43.50 -16.42
CA LEU A 374 12.70 43.70 -15.42
C LEU A 374 14.13 43.68 -16.00
N LEU A 375 14.32 43.07 -17.17
CA LEU A 375 15.61 43.01 -17.86
C LEU A 375 15.80 44.17 -18.87
N GLU A 376 14.73 44.88 -19.23
CA GLU A 376 14.75 46.03 -20.14
C GLU A 376 14.80 47.41 -19.44
N GLU A 377 14.49 47.49 -18.13
CA GLU A 377 14.70 48.68 -17.27
C GLU A 377 16.11 48.73 -16.67
#